data_AF-A0A9Q9IID7-F1
#
_entry.id   AF-A0A9Q9IID7-F1
#
_cell.length_a   1.000
_cell.length_b   1.000
_cell.length_c   1.000
_cell.angle_alpha   90.00
_cell.angle_beta   90.00
_cell.angle_gamma   90.00
#
_symmetry.space_group_name_H-M   'P 1'
#
loop_
_entity.id
_entity.type
_entity.pdbx_description
1 polymer ?
#
loop_
_entity_poly.entity_id
_entity_poly.type
_entity_poly.pdbx_seq_one_letter_code
_entity_poly.pdbx_strand_id
1 'polypeptide(L)'
;MMLTPADVQAVRFTKAAFGKRGYDEDEVDAFLDVVAQALTALHDELAALRGAPAPDASFGTSTAAESAMLAELDRIKQRLSRLEAAVRN
;
A
#
# COMPACT_ATOMS: atom_id res chain seq x y z
N MET A 1 6.14 -1.41 13.88
CA MET A 1 7.40 -0.92 13.27
C MET A 1 7.66 -1.77 12.03
N MET A 2 7.90 -1.16 10.88
CA MET A 2 8.24 -1.88 9.64
C MET A 2 9.76 -1.95 9.55
N LEU A 3 10.31 -3.14 9.39
CA LEU A 3 11.75 -3.38 9.27
C LEU A 3 12.16 -3.10 7.82
N THR A 4 13.05 -2.13 7.59
CA THR A 4 13.55 -1.80 6.24
C THR A 4 14.84 -2.56 5.93
N PRO A 5 15.22 -2.74 4.65
CA PRO A 5 16.50 -3.36 4.29
C PRO A 5 17.71 -2.60 4.86
N ALA A 6 17.61 -1.27 4.94
CA ALA A 6 18.64 -0.41 5.53
C ALA A 6 18.78 -0.66 7.04
N ASP A 7 17.68 -0.94 7.74
CA ASP A 7 17.72 -1.27 9.16
C ASP A 7 18.48 -2.58 9.41
N VAL A 8 18.32 -3.58 8.53
CA VAL A 8 19.05 -4.86 8.64
C VAL A 8 20.55 -4.67 8.44
N GLN A 9 20.96 -3.82 7.49
CA GLN A 9 22.39 -3.51 7.27
C GLN A 9 23.00 -2.64 8.38
N ALA A 10 22.20 -1.82 9.06
CA ALA A 10 22.67 -0.93 10.12
C ALA A 10 22.78 -1.61 11.49
N VAL A 11 22.21 -2.81 11.67
CA VAL A 11 22.26 -3.55 12.93
C VAL A 11 23.69 -4.05 13.18
N ARG A 12 24.27 -3.65 14.31
CA ARG A 12 25.51 -4.26 14.83
C ARG A 12 25.20 -5.26 15.92
N PHE A 13 25.57 -6.51 15.69
CA PHE A 13 25.57 -7.54 16.71
C PHE A 13 26.77 -7.36 17.65
N THR A 14 26.55 -7.58 18.95
CA THR A 14 27.63 -7.58 19.94
C THR A 14 28.34 -8.93 19.94
N LYS A 15 29.68 -8.90 20.04
CA LYS A 15 30.48 -10.13 20.11
C LYS A 15 30.06 -10.95 21.35
N ALA A 16 29.99 -12.27 21.20
CA ALA A 16 29.67 -13.14 22.33
C ALA A 16 30.68 -12.95 23.47
N ALA A 17 30.18 -12.97 24.72
CA ALA A 17 31.03 -12.87 25.90
C ALA A 17 32.12 -13.96 25.89
N PHE A 18 33.31 -13.61 26.36
CA PHE A 18 34.48 -14.49 26.31
C PHE A 18 34.16 -15.87 26.92
N GLY A 19 34.39 -16.95 26.16
CA GLY A 19 34.09 -18.33 26.57
C GLY A 19 32.67 -18.84 26.26
N LYS A 20 31.81 -18.04 25.60
CA LYS A 20 30.51 -18.49 25.07
C LYS A 20 30.63 -18.74 23.56
N ARG A 21 29.90 -19.73 23.05
CA ARG A 21 29.77 -19.94 21.60
C ARG A 21 28.87 -18.85 21.03
N GLY A 22 29.44 -17.96 20.23
CA GLY A 22 28.71 -17.03 19.37
C GLY A 22 28.40 -17.66 18.02
N TYR A 23 27.58 -16.98 17.23
CA TYR A 23 27.48 -17.27 15.80
C TYR A 23 28.77 -16.85 15.09
N ASP A 24 29.08 -17.52 13.98
CA ASP A 24 30.19 -17.12 13.12
C ASP A 24 29.83 -15.79 12.42
N GLU A 25 30.75 -14.84 12.45
CA GLU A 25 30.52 -13.50 11.87
C GLU A 25 30.31 -13.60 10.36
N ASP A 26 31.07 -14.45 9.66
CA ASP A 26 30.98 -14.63 8.22
C ASP A 26 29.65 -15.31 7.81
N GLU A 27 29.18 -16.28 8.61
CA GLU A 27 27.90 -16.96 8.38
C GLU A 27 26.71 -16.02 8.61
N VAL A 28 26.79 -15.20 9.67
CA VAL A 28 25.77 -14.19 9.97
C VAL A 28 25.72 -13.14 8.87
N ASP A 29 26.86 -12.62 8.43
CA ASP A 29 26.93 -11.61 7.37
C ASP A 29 26.34 -12.16 6.05
N ALA A 30 26.70 -13.38 5.64
CA ALA A 30 26.13 -14.02 4.45
C ALA A 30 24.61 -14.22 4.55
N PHE A 31 24.10 -14.55 5.74
CA PHE A 31 22.65 -14.67 5.96
C PHE A 31 21.95 -13.31 5.89
N LEU A 32 22.55 -12.26 6.45
CA LEU A 32 22.01 -10.90 6.40
C LEU A 32 21.94 -10.37 4.98
N ASP A 33 22.91 -10.70 4.11
CA ASP A 33 22.87 -10.35 2.69
C ASP A 33 21.64 -10.93 1.98
N VAL A 34 21.32 -12.21 2.25
CA VAL A 34 20.13 -12.87 1.70
C VAL A 34 18.85 -12.23 2.22
N VAL A 35 18.79 -11.94 3.53
CA VAL A 35 17.63 -11.26 4.14
C VAL A 35 17.44 -9.85 3.59
N ALA A 36 18.53 -9.09 3.42
CA ALA A 36 18.48 -7.74 2.85
C ALA A 36 17.99 -7.75 1.40
N GLN A 37 18.45 -8.72 0.58
CA GLN A 37 17.96 -8.90 -0.78
C GLN A 37 16.46 -9.24 -0.81
N ALA A 38 16.02 -10.17 0.05
CA ALA A 38 14.60 -10.55 0.13
C ALA A 38 13.71 -9.38 0.59
N LEU A 39 14.16 -8.61 1.60
CA LEU A 39 13.43 -7.44 2.07
C LEU A 39 13.37 -6.33 1.02
N THR A 40 14.43 -6.15 0.23
CA THR A 40 14.46 -5.19 -0.87
C THR A 40 13.45 -5.60 -1.95
N ALA A 41 13.48 -6.87 -2.38
CA ALA A 41 12.52 -7.40 -3.35
C ALA A 41 11.07 -7.23 -2.86
N LEU A 42 10.80 -7.50 -1.59
CA LEU A 42 9.46 -7.32 -1.00
C LEU A 42 9.05 -5.85 -0.94
N HIS A 43 9.98 -4.94 -0.63
CA HIS A 43 9.71 -3.50 -0.62
C HIS A 43 9.48 -2.96 -2.03
N ASP A 44 10.25 -3.41 -3.01
CA ASP A 44 10.08 -3.06 -4.42
C ASP A 44 8.76 -3.60 -4.97
N GLU A 45 8.37 -4.82 -4.61
CA GLU A 45 7.08 -5.39 -4.95
C GLU A 45 5.94 -4.62 -4.28
N LEU A 46 6.05 -4.28 -2.99
CA LEU A 46 5.07 -3.40 -2.32
C LEU A 46 5.00 -2.02 -2.97
N ALA A 47 6.12 -1.44 -3.37
CA ALA A 47 6.18 -0.17 -4.08
C ALA A 47 5.59 -0.29 -5.49
N ALA A 48 5.78 -1.43 -6.17
CA ALA A 48 5.16 -1.72 -7.45
C ALA A 48 3.66 -1.97 -7.31
N LEU A 49 3.15 -2.59 -6.25
CA LEU A 49 1.71 -2.73 -6.02
C LEU A 49 1.07 -1.41 -5.57
N ARG A 50 1.77 -0.58 -4.81
CA ARG A 50 1.30 0.74 -4.37
C ARG A 50 1.44 1.83 -5.44
N GLY A 51 2.47 1.70 -6.27
CA GLY A 51 2.88 2.65 -7.30
C GLY A 51 2.49 2.21 -8.71
N ALA A 52 2.06 0.96 -8.89
CA ALA A 52 1.20 0.61 -10.00
C ALA A 52 0.04 1.60 -9.94
N PRO A 53 -0.22 2.39 -11.00
CA PRO A 53 -1.57 2.84 -11.16
C PRO A 53 -2.40 1.57 -11.06
N ALA A 54 -3.42 1.57 -10.21
CA ALA A 54 -4.51 0.61 -10.41
C ALA A 54 -4.72 0.50 -11.93
N PRO A 55 -4.94 -0.68 -12.53
CA PRO A 55 -5.24 -0.81 -13.95
C PRO A 55 -6.47 0.01 -14.43
N ASP A 56 -6.99 0.87 -13.56
CA ASP A 56 -8.14 1.75 -13.70
C ASP A 56 -7.77 3.25 -13.61
N ALA A 57 -6.49 3.64 -13.49
CA ALA A 57 -6.10 5.06 -13.54
C ALA A 57 -5.94 5.62 -14.97
N SER A 58 -6.50 4.91 -15.97
CA SER A 58 -7.11 5.54 -17.14
C SER A 58 -8.50 6.13 -16.80
N PHE A 59 -8.77 6.49 -15.55
CA PHE A 59 -9.93 7.29 -15.14
C PHE A 59 -9.77 8.76 -15.55
N GLY A 60 -9.44 8.98 -16.83
CA GLY A 60 -9.35 10.29 -17.48
C GLY A 60 -10.44 10.53 -18.52
N THR A 61 -11.37 9.58 -18.71
CA THR A 61 -12.52 9.71 -19.62
C THR A 61 -13.88 9.67 -18.92
N SER A 62 -13.92 9.57 -17.58
CA SER A 62 -15.19 9.49 -16.85
C SER A 62 -15.81 10.84 -16.48
N THR A 63 -15.19 12.00 -16.76
CA THR A 63 -15.75 13.30 -16.36
C THR A 63 -17.12 13.57 -17.00
N ALA A 64 -17.32 13.19 -18.26
CA ALA A 64 -18.60 13.34 -18.96
C ALA A 64 -19.67 12.32 -18.50
N ALA A 65 -19.27 11.07 -18.26
CA ALA A 65 -20.18 10.04 -17.76
C ALA A 65 -20.58 10.28 -16.30
N GLU A 66 -19.64 10.75 -15.48
CA GLU A 66 -19.83 11.08 -14.06
C GLU A 66 -20.69 12.34 -13.90
N SER A 67 -20.47 13.37 -14.71
CA SER A 67 -21.34 14.56 -14.74
C SER A 67 -22.76 14.24 -15.22
N ALA A 68 -22.93 13.37 -16.21
CA ALA A 68 -24.24 12.88 -16.62
C ALA A 68 -24.94 12.05 -15.53
N MET A 69 -24.18 11.22 -14.80
CA MET A 69 -24.70 10.41 -13.70
C MET A 69 -25.12 11.28 -12.49
N LEU A 70 -24.34 12.32 -12.17
CA LEU A 70 -24.68 13.30 -11.13
C LEU A 70 -25.95 14.08 -11.50
N ALA A 71 -26.09 14.50 -12.76
CA ALA A 71 -27.28 15.18 -13.24
C ALA A 71 -28.53 14.28 -13.17
N GLU A 72 -28.40 12.99 -13.46
CA GLU A 72 -29.51 12.05 -13.37
C GLU A 72 -29.90 11.76 -11.91
N LEU A 73 -28.93 11.70 -11.00
CA LEU A 73 -29.21 11.61 -9.56
C LEU A 73 -30.00 12.82 -9.03
N ASP A 74 -29.63 14.03 -9.43
CA ASP A 74 -30.36 15.24 -9.04
C ASP A 74 -31.79 15.24 -9.58
N ARG A 75 -31.97 14.79 -10.82
CA ARG A 75 -33.31 14.62 -11.42
C ARG A 75 -34.15 13.62 -10.64
N ILE A 76 -33.58 12.47 -10.26
CA ILE A 76 -34.28 11.44 -9.48
C ILE A 76 -34.70 11.99 -8.11
N LYS A 77 -33.79 12.68 -7.41
CA LYS A 77 -34.06 13.30 -6.10
C LYS A 77 -35.18 14.33 -6.19
N GLN A 78 -35.16 15.18 -7.22
CA GLN A 78 -36.22 16.18 -7.46
C GLN A 78 -37.58 15.54 -7.75
N ARG A 79 -37.62 14.37 -8.41
CA ARG A 79 -38.86 13.67 -8.69
C ARG A 79 -39.43 13.03 -7.42
N LEU A 80 -38.56 12.47 -6.58
CA LEU A 80 -38.92 11.95 -5.26
C LEU A 80 -39.48 13.04 -4.36
N SER A 81 -38.82 14.20 -4.27
CA SER A 81 -39.30 15.30 -3.42
C SER A 81 -40.67 15.82 -3.84
N ARG A 82 -40.95 15.86 -5.15
CA ARG A 82 -42.29 16.22 -5.67
C ARG A 82 -43.36 15.20 -5.31
N LEU A 83 -43.03 13.91 -5.36
CA LEU A 83 -43.95 12.84 -4.96
C LEU A 83 -44.22 12.86 -3.46
N GLU A 84 -43.17 13.02 -2.64
CA GLU A 84 -43.30 13.13 -1.19
C GLU A 84 -44.14 14.34 -0.78
N ALA A 85 -43.99 15.48 -1.47
CA ALA A 85 -44.83 16.65 -1.23
C ALA A 85 -46.30 16.43 -1.63
N ALA A 86 -46.55 15.68 -2.70
CA ALA A 86 -47.91 15.35 -3.16
C ALA A 86 -48.62 14.32 -2.28
N VAL A 87 -47.86 13.42 -1.63
CA VAL A 87 -48.40 12.41 -0.69
C VAL A 87 -48.66 13.02 0.70
N ARG A 88 -47.93 14.09 1.06
CA ARG A 88 -48.05 14.76 2.36
C ARG A 88 -49.21 15.77 2.43
N ASN A 89 -49.89 16.05 1.31
CA ASN A 89 -51.02 16.98 1.21
C ASN A 89 -52.32 16.23 0.93
#